data_AF-A0A5K1EZ67-F1
#
_entry.id   AF-A0A5K1EZ67-F1
#
_cell.length_a   1.000
_cell.length_b   1.000
_cell.length_c   1.000
_cell.angle_alpha   90.00
_cell.angle_beta   90.00
_cell.angle_gamma   90.00
#
_symmetry.space_group_name_H-M   'P 1'
#
loop_
_entity.id
_entity.type
_entity.pdbx_description
1 polymer ?
#
loop_
_entity_poly.entity_id
_entity_poly.type
_entity_poly.pdbx_seq_one_letter_code
_entity_poly.pdbx_strand_id
1 'polypeptide(L)' 'DDGLSTLYYGEYSNIGPGANTDGRVTWAGFHTMTYEDATNFTVPNLILGDQWLDSTAVPYDTGV' A
#
# COMPACT_ATOMS: atom_id res chain seq x y z
N ASP A 1 -1.25 14.97 21.08
CA ASP A 1 -1.86 14.10 20.08
C ASP A 1 -0.79 13.92 19.02
N ASP A 2 -0.13 12.77 19.04
CA ASP A 2 1.14 12.55 18.34
C ASP A 2 0.90 12.06 16.90
N GLY A 3 -0.36 12.10 16.41
CA GLY A 3 -0.75 11.69 15.06
C GLY A 3 -0.73 10.17 14.83
N LEU A 4 -0.36 9.39 15.84
CA LEU A 4 -0.19 7.93 15.75
C LEU A 4 -1.52 7.17 15.55
N SER A 5 -2.64 7.83 15.84
CA SER A 5 -4.00 7.32 15.60
C SER A 5 -4.59 7.77 14.27
N THR A 6 -3.99 8.75 13.60
CA THR A 6 -4.51 9.35 12.36
C THR A 6 -3.69 9.02 11.13
N LEU A 7 -2.45 8.54 11.29
CA LEU A 7 -1.62 8.06 10.20
C LEU A 7 -2.15 6.72 9.65
N TYR A 8 -1.72 6.37 8.43
CA TYR A 8 -1.96 5.06 7.82
C TYR A 8 -0.64 4.52 7.28
N TYR A 9 -0.04 3.57 8.00
CA TYR A 9 1.13 2.79 7.57
C TYR A 9 0.73 1.35 7.36
N GLY A 10 0.88 0.87 6.13
CA GLY A 10 0.42 -0.44 5.72
C GLY A 10 1.55 -1.33 5.18
N GLU A 11 1.56 -2.60 5.58
CA GLU A 11 2.42 -3.64 5.00
C GLU A 11 1.54 -4.75 4.38
N TYR A 12 1.80 -5.11 3.11
CA TYR A 12 1.09 -6.18 2.39
C TYR A 12 2.09 -7.12 1.70
N SER A 13 1.98 -8.43 1.96
CA SER A 13 2.70 -9.50 1.24
C SER A 13 4.22 -9.31 1.08
N ASN A 14 4.86 -8.59 2.01
CA ASN A 14 6.31 -8.42 2.03
C ASN A 14 7.00 -9.78 2.27
N ILE A 15 8.14 -10.03 1.61
CA ILE A 15 8.92 -11.25 1.78
C ILE A 15 10.37 -10.95 2.20
N GLY A 16 10.99 -11.91 2.89
CA GLY A 16 12.38 -11.84 3.32
C GLY A 16 12.55 -11.67 4.84
N PRO A 17 13.78 -11.71 5.37
CA PRO A 17 14.04 -11.78 6.81
C PRO A 17 13.49 -10.62 7.65
N GLY A 18 13.27 -9.44 7.05
CA GLY A 18 12.73 -8.25 7.72
C GLY A 18 11.20 -8.09 7.62
N ALA A 19 10.51 -8.99 6.92
CA ALA A 19 9.09 -8.83 6.62
C ALA A 19 8.15 -9.27 7.76
N ASN A 20 8.66 -9.96 8.79
CA ASN A 20 7.82 -10.33 9.92
C ASN A 20 7.32 -9.07 10.65
N THR A 21 6.00 -8.98 10.82
CA THR A 21 5.31 -7.86 11.48
C THR A 21 5.10 -8.06 12.99
N ASP A 22 5.37 -9.23 13.56
CA ASP A 22 5.15 -9.56 14.98
C ASP A 22 5.85 -8.58 15.96
N GLY A 23 6.95 -7.97 15.53
CA GLY A 23 7.72 -6.99 16.31
C GLY A 23 7.45 -5.52 15.97
N ARG A 24 6.43 -5.22 15.16
CA ARG A 24 6.09 -3.84 14.77
C ARG A 24 5.40 -3.08 15.90
N VAL A 25 5.39 -1.76 15.76
CA VAL A 25 4.72 -0.83 16.68
C VAL A 25 3.22 -1.12 16.78
N THR A 26 2.61 -0.82 17.93
CA THR A 26 1.19 -1.09 18.21
C THR A 26 0.27 0.11 17.91
N TRP A 27 0.71 1.02 17.05
CA TRP A 27 -0.03 2.24 16.74
C TRP A 27 -1.35 1.90 16.05
N ALA A 28 -2.41 2.65 16.39
CA ALA A 28 -3.71 2.47 15.75
C ALA A 28 -3.67 2.70 14.23
N GLY A 29 -2.73 3.53 13.75
CA GLY A 29 -2.49 3.74 12.32
C GLY A 29 -1.58 2.72 11.63
N PHE A 30 -1.10 1.67 12.31
CA PHE A 30 -0.36 0.58 11.65
C PHE A 30 -1.30 -0.54 11.23
N HIS A 31 -1.16 -1.02 9.99
CA HIS A 31 -2.03 -2.01 9.38
C HIS A 31 -1.20 -3.11 8.71
N THR A 32 -1.39 -4.35 9.14
CA THR A 32 -1.11 -5.51 8.27
C THR A 32 -2.29 -5.61 7.31
N MET A 33 -2.06 -5.30 6.05
CA MET A 33 -3.11 -5.08 5.07
C MET A 33 -3.67 -6.38 4.50
N THR A 34 -4.94 -6.36 4.12
CA THR A 34 -5.53 -7.38 3.24
C THR A 34 -5.27 -7.08 1.76
N TYR A 35 -5.67 -7.99 0.88
CA TYR A 35 -5.63 -7.77 -0.57
C TYR A 35 -6.51 -6.57 -0.97
N GLU A 36 -7.68 -6.44 -0.34
CA GLU A 36 -8.63 -5.35 -0.58
C GLU A 36 -8.05 -4.00 -0.11
N ASP A 37 -7.37 -3.97 1.04
CA ASP A 37 -6.67 -2.77 1.48
C ASP A 37 -5.59 -2.35 0.45
N ALA A 38 -4.77 -3.31 0.00
CA ALA A 38 -3.68 -3.09 -0.96
C ALA A 38 -4.15 -2.62 -2.32
N THR A 39 -5.34 -3.07 -2.74
CA THR A 39 -5.96 -2.67 -4.01
C THR A 39 -6.12 -1.15 -4.10
N ASN A 40 -6.40 -0.45 -3.00
CA ASN A 40 -6.57 1.01 -3.02
C ASN A 40 -5.27 1.77 -3.37
N PHE A 41 -4.12 1.12 -3.22
CA PHE A 41 -2.81 1.71 -3.46
C PHE A 41 -2.19 1.31 -4.81
N THR A 42 -2.91 0.58 -5.65
CA THR A 42 -2.46 0.24 -7.01
C THR A 42 -2.56 1.45 -7.96
N VAL A 43 -1.87 1.35 -9.09
CA VAL A 43 -1.84 2.39 -10.13
C VAL A 43 -3.25 2.87 -10.57
N PRO A 44 -4.21 1.99 -10.91
CA PRO A 44 -5.55 2.45 -11.32
C PRO A 44 -6.31 3.13 -10.17
N ASN A 45 -6.17 2.67 -8.93
CA ASN A 45 -7.00 3.17 -7.83
C ASN A 45 -6.43 4.42 -7.15
N LEU A 46 -5.11 4.52 -6.99
CA LEU A 46 -4.48 5.63 -6.29
C LEU A 46 -4.35 6.87 -7.18
N ILE A 47 -3.96 6.69 -8.45
CA ILE A 47 -3.59 7.78 -9.35
C ILE A 47 -4.37 7.79 -10.66
N LEU A 48 -5.41 6.96 -10.79
CA LEU A 48 -6.21 6.83 -12.01
C LEU A 48 -5.32 6.59 -13.24
N GLY A 49 -4.29 5.75 -13.07
CA GLY A 49 -3.22 5.59 -14.06
C GLY A 49 -3.70 5.08 -15.42
N ASP A 50 -4.75 4.28 -15.44
CA ASP A 50 -5.44 3.81 -16.65
C ASP A 50 -5.95 4.96 -17.54
N GLN A 51 -6.25 6.12 -16.96
CA GLN A 51 -6.75 7.27 -17.71
C GLN A 51 -5.67 8.03 -18.49
N TRP A 52 -4.39 7.89 -18.11
CA TRP A 52 -3.33 8.75 -18.67
C TRP A 52 -2.03 8.03 -19.00
N LEU A 53 -1.65 6.97 -18.29
CA LEU A 53 -0.39 6.25 -18.55
C LEU A 53 -0.39 5.55 -19.91
N ASP A 54 -1.56 5.11 -20.38
CA ASP A 54 -1.72 4.50 -21.71
C ASP A 54 -1.22 5.39 -22.85
N SER A 55 -1.20 6.72 -22.65
CA SER A 55 -0.71 7.68 -23.64
C SER A 55 0.81 7.89 -23.62
N THR A 56 1.50 7.39 -22.59
CA THR A 56 2.91 7.75 -22.30
C THR A 56 3.92 6.75 -22.85
N ALA A 57 3.47 5.63 -23.42
CA ALA A 57 4.29 4.47 -23.82
C ALA A 57 5.13 3.85 -22.70
N VAL A 58 4.98 4.31 -21.45
CA VAL A 58 5.64 3.74 -20.27
C VAL A 58 4.88 2.48 -19.87
N PRO A 59 5.56 1.33 -19.73
CA PRO A 59 4.92 0.12 -19.21
C PRO A 59 4.58 0.31 -17.73
N TYR A 60 3.41 -0.15 -17.31
CA TYR A 60 2.95 -0.13 -15.92
C TYR A 60 2.15 -1.39 -15.59
N ASP A 61 2.03 -1.67 -14.29
CA ASP A 61 1.25 -2.79 -13.75
C ASP A 61 0.01 -2.26 -13.01
N THR A 62 -1.13 -2.92 -13.20
CA THR A 62 -2.43 -2.52 -12.62
C THR A 62 -2.80 -3.28 -11.36
N GLY A 63 -2.02 -4.31 -11.00
CA GLY A 63 -2.35 -5.29 -9.97
C GLY A 63 -1.71 -5.04 -8.61
N VAL A 64 -2.18 -5.86 -7.65
CA VAL A 64 -1.68 -6.03 -6.28
C VAL A 64 -0.70 -7.19 -6.23
#